data_AF-A0A6L6C152-F1
#
_entry.id   AF-A0A6L6C152-F1
#
_cell.length_a   1.000
_cell.length_b   1.000
_cell.length_c   1.000
_cell.angle_alpha   90.00
_cell.angle_beta   90.00
_cell.angle_gamma   90.00
#
_symmetry.space_group_name_H-M   'P 1'
#
loop_
_entity.id
_entity.type
_entity.pdbx_description
1 polymer ?
#
loop_
_entity_poly.entity_id
_entity_poly.type
_entity_poly.pdbx_seq_one_letter_code
_entity_poly.pdbx_strand_id
1 'polypeptide(L)'
;MRAAPSTTAVQASIHAHESSVPAEQRKADGVHYTPAVLARFLVEQAIATLDYVPQQICDPTCGAGSFLLAAADALADRGVAVQEIVEQRLFGGEIDPQAGALAQDSLRAWAEQRIGRVAGSRLCPQIAVGDMLLRTPESWVGRSPKGWDLVIGNPPFLSQLATRTSRSSAVRQAVQQRFGEIGVYADSASLFLLGALDMVCEGGVV
;
A
#
# COMPACT_ATOMS: atom_id res chain seq x y z
N MET A 1 8.60 26.53 -14.22
CA MET A 1 7.60 25.57 -13.72
C MET A 1 7.83 25.41 -12.22
N ARG A 2 6.99 25.99 -11.36
CA ARG A 2 7.15 25.88 -9.90
C ARG A 2 6.75 24.47 -9.49
N ALA A 3 7.63 23.73 -8.82
CA ALA A 3 7.29 22.45 -8.21
C ALA A 3 6.09 22.65 -7.27
N ALA A 4 5.05 21.83 -7.40
CA ALA A 4 3.89 21.87 -6.53
C ALA A 4 4.33 21.54 -5.08
N PRO A 5 4.13 22.44 -4.10
CA PRO A 5 4.46 22.17 -2.72
C PRO A 5 3.26 21.45 -2.08
N SER A 6 3.35 20.14 -1.79
CA SER A 6 2.27 19.45 -1.07
C SER A 6 2.66 18.10 -0.45
N THR A 7 3.24 17.15 -1.19
CA THR A 7 3.48 15.79 -0.64
C THR A 7 4.55 15.73 0.44
N THR A 8 5.56 16.60 0.39
CA THR A 8 6.68 16.62 1.35
C THR A 8 6.23 16.85 2.79
N ALA A 9 5.20 17.68 3.01
CA ALA A 9 4.69 17.95 4.36
C ALA A 9 3.97 16.73 4.96
N VAL A 10 3.19 16.02 4.15
CA VAL A 10 2.53 14.76 4.56
C VAL A 10 3.58 13.69 4.85
N GLN A 11 4.57 13.54 3.96
CA GLN A 11 5.68 12.59 4.14
C GLN A 11 6.54 12.91 5.37
N ALA A 12 6.75 14.20 5.69
CA ALA A 12 7.46 14.60 6.91
C ALA A 12 6.69 14.22 8.17
N SER A 13 5.37 14.39 8.19
CA SER A 13 4.51 13.97 9.31
C SER A 13 4.50 12.46 9.50
N ILE A 14 4.43 11.69 8.40
CA ILE A 14 4.58 10.24 8.41
C ILE A 14 5.94 9.89 9.02
N HIS A 15 7.03 10.42 8.48
CA HIS A 15 8.38 10.13 8.95
C HIS A 15 8.60 10.47 10.44
N ALA A 16 8.02 11.56 10.93
CA ALA A 16 8.08 11.94 12.33
C ALA A 16 7.33 10.93 13.23
N HIS A 17 6.16 10.47 12.80
CA HIS A 17 5.40 9.42 13.50
C HIS A 17 6.18 8.09 13.50
N GLU A 18 6.67 7.68 12.34
CA GLU A 18 7.50 6.47 12.15
C GLU A 18 8.75 6.48 13.05
N SER A 19 9.39 7.64 13.18
CA SER A 19 10.57 7.83 14.03
C SER A 19 10.23 7.81 15.53
N SER A 20 8.98 8.10 15.90
CA SER A 20 8.51 8.08 17.29
C SER A 20 8.20 6.67 17.81
N VAL A 21 8.05 5.67 16.91
CA VAL A 21 7.82 4.27 17.30
C VAL A 21 9.11 3.68 17.90
N PRO A 22 9.07 3.11 19.13
CA PRO A 22 10.24 2.52 19.77
C PRO A 22 10.92 1.47 18.88
N ALA A 23 12.25 1.45 18.86
CA ALA A 23 13.04 0.54 18.01
C ALA A 23 12.77 -0.95 18.31
N GLU A 24 12.48 -1.29 19.57
CA GLU A 24 12.08 -2.66 19.95
C GLU A 24 10.74 -3.06 19.32
N GLN A 25 9.80 -2.14 19.21
CA GLN A 25 8.48 -2.40 18.63
C GLN A 25 8.57 -2.53 17.10
N ARG A 26 9.35 -1.66 16.44
CA ARG A 26 9.65 -1.79 14.99
C ARG A 26 10.30 -3.14 14.64
N LYS A 27 11.20 -3.62 15.50
CA LYS A 27 11.90 -4.90 15.31
C LYS A 27 11.01 -6.11 15.64
N ALA A 28 10.11 -5.98 16.61
CA ALA A 28 9.14 -7.03 16.97
C ALA A 28 8.05 -7.21 15.91
N ASP A 29 7.67 -6.12 15.22
CA ASP A 29 6.61 -6.11 14.21
C ASP A 29 7.15 -6.26 12.77
N GLY A 30 8.48 -6.25 12.58
CA GLY A 30 9.12 -6.38 11.26
C GLY A 30 8.90 -5.18 10.34
N VAL A 31 8.52 -4.03 10.90
CA VAL A 31 8.13 -2.82 10.17
C VAL A 31 9.39 -2.05 9.78
N HIS A 32 9.70 -2.03 8.48
CA HIS A 32 10.71 -1.17 7.88
C HIS A 32 10.03 -0.10 7.03
N TYR A 33 10.25 1.16 7.39
CA TYR A 33 9.66 2.28 6.67
C TYR A 33 10.41 2.57 5.38
N THR A 34 9.66 2.62 4.27
CA THR A 34 10.21 2.91 2.94
C THR A 34 10.47 4.41 2.80
N PRO A 35 11.73 4.84 2.58
CA PRO A 35 12.01 6.25 2.34
C PRO A 35 11.19 6.77 1.15
N ALA A 36 10.59 7.95 1.30
CA ALA A 36 9.73 8.57 0.28
C ALA A 36 10.37 8.63 -1.12
N VAL A 37 11.67 8.91 -1.17
CA VAL A 37 12.43 8.99 -2.43
C VAL A 37 12.51 7.62 -3.13
N LEU A 38 12.66 6.54 -2.35
CA LEU A 38 12.69 5.18 -2.88
C LEU A 38 11.30 4.76 -3.39
N ALA A 39 10.25 5.03 -2.60
CA ALA A 39 8.87 4.75 -3.00
C ALA A 39 8.53 5.46 -4.33
N ARG A 40 8.87 6.76 -4.43
CA ARG A 40 8.70 7.54 -5.67
C ARG A 40 9.46 6.94 -6.84
N PHE A 41 10.73 6.60 -6.64
CA PHE A 41 11.55 6.00 -7.70
C PHE A 41 10.93 4.70 -8.22
N LEU A 42 10.55 3.78 -7.32
CA LEU A 42 9.97 2.48 -7.70
C LEU A 42 8.63 2.63 -8.42
N VAL A 43 7.74 3.50 -7.92
CA VAL A 43 6.45 3.78 -8.57
C VAL A 43 6.64 4.32 -9.99
N GLU A 44 7.55 5.26 -10.20
CA GLU A 44 7.80 5.81 -11.54
C GLU A 44 8.35 4.75 -12.51
N GLN A 45 9.24 3.86 -12.04
CA GLN A 45 9.73 2.75 -12.85
C GLN A 45 8.60 1.76 -13.20
N ALA A 46 7.74 1.43 -12.23
CA ALA A 46 6.63 0.52 -12.45
C ALA A 46 5.60 1.08 -13.45
N ILE A 47 5.23 2.36 -13.32
CA ILE A 47 4.33 3.03 -14.27
C ILE A 47 4.97 3.13 -15.65
N ALA A 48 6.27 3.42 -15.75
CA ALA A 48 6.98 3.42 -17.03
C ALA A 48 6.96 2.04 -17.72
N THR A 49 6.91 0.96 -16.94
CA THR A 49 6.87 -0.42 -17.46
C THR A 49 5.50 -0.77 -18.05
N LEU A 50 4.41 -0.19 -17.51
CA LEU A 50 3.05 -0.38 -18.05
C LEU A 50 2.83 0.25 -19.41
N ASP A 51 3.57 1.31 -19.76
CA ASP A 51 3.37 2.12 -20.98
C ASP A 51 1.98 2.79 -21.09
N TYR A 52 1.21 2.80 -20.00
CA TYR A 52 -0.06 3.54 -19.87
C TYR A 52 -0.26 4.08 -18.44
N VAL A 53 -1.23 4.99 -18.27
CA VAL A 53 -1.60 5.51 -16.95
C VAL A 53 -2.47 4.48 -16.23
N PRO A 54 -2.02 3.84 -15.14
CA PRO A 54 -2.81 2.82 -14.46
C PRO A 54 -4.12 3.37 -13.92
N GLN A 55 -5.17 2.55 -14.00
CA GLN A 55 -6.51 2.85 -13.53
C GLN A 55 -6.72 2.33 -12.11
N GLN A 56 -6.14 1.17 -11.77
CA GLN A 56 -6.28 0.52 -10.47
C GLN A 56 -4.89 0.17 -9.91
N ILE A 57 -4.51 0.82 -8.80
CA ILE A 57 -3.25 0.59 -8.09
C ILE A 57 -3.55 0.11 -6.67
N CYS A 58 -2.90 -0.97 -6.25
CA CYS A 58 -3.03 -1.52 -4.91
C CYS A 58 -1.70 -1.56 -4.17
N ASP A 59 -1.72 -1.25 -2.87
CA ASP A 59 -0.68 -1.62 -1.92
C ASP A 59 -1.30 -2.51 -0.82
N PRO A 60 -1.03 -3.83 -0.78
CA PRO A 60 -1.64 -4.75 0.17
C PRO A 60 -1.04 -4.68 1.57
N THR A 61 0.02 -3.89 1.77
CA THR A 61 0.72 -3.71 3.05
C THR A 61 1.14 -2.24 3.20
N CYS A 62 0.17 -1.33 3.13
CA CYS A 62 0.44 0.05 2.82
C CYS A 62 1.07 0.86 3.96
N GLY A 63 1.06 0.35 5.19
CA GLY A 63 1.56 1.07 6.37
C GLY A 63 0.87 2.43 6.49
N ALA A 64 1.67 3.50 6.61
CA ALA A 64 1.18 4.88 6.62
C ALA A 64 0.95 5.47 5.22
N GLY A 65 1.09 4.68 4.14
CA GLY A 65 0.75 5.08 2.78
C GLY A 65 1.88 5.70 1.95
N SER A 66 3.16 5.43 2.26
CA SER A 66 4.31 6.01 1.53
C SER A 66 4.27 5.71 0.01
N PHE A 67 4.03 4.46 -0.36
CA PHE A 67 3.87 4.05 -1.77
C PHE A 67 2.60 4.61 -2.40
N LEU A 68 1.48 4.65 -1.68
CA LEU A 68 0.23 5.23 -2.18
C LEU A 68 0.34 6.73 -2.44
N LEU A 69 1.05 7.48 -1.58
CA LEU A 69 1.33 8.90 -1.82
C LEU A 69 2.23 9.11 -3.04
N ALA A 70 3.23 8.25 -3.23
CA ALA A 70 4.07 8.28 -4.42
C ALA A 70 3.25 7.99 -5.70
N ALA A 71 2.35 7.02 -5.66
CA ALA A 71 1.42 6.72 -6.75
C ALA A 71 0.44 7.88 -7.00
N ALA A 72 -0.05 8.52 -5.94
CA ALA A 72 -0.92 9.69 -6.05
C ALA A 72 -0.23 10.84 -6.78
N ASP A 73 1.03 11.13 -6.44
CA ASP A 73 1.85 12.12 -7.16
C ASP A 73 2.03 11.76 -8.63
N ALA A 74 2.43 10.53 -8.91
CA ALA A 74 2.69 10.08 -10.27
C ALA A 74 1.44 10.15 -11.16
N LEU A 75 0.25 9.82 -10.63
CA LEU A 75 -1.03 9.94 -11.32
C LEU A 75 -1.45 11.41 -11.52
N ALA A 76 -1.26 12.26 -10.51
CA ALA A 76 -1.59 13.68 -10.61
C ALA A 76 -0.71 14.39 -11.64
N ASP A 77 0.59 14.07 -11.68
CA ASP A 77 1.54 14.59 -12.68
C ASP A 77 1.16 14.15 -14.12
N ARG A 78 0.39 13.06 -14.25
CA ARG A 78 -0.18 12.55 -15.51
C ARG A 78 -1.60 13.06 -15.79
N GLY A 79 -2.07 14.03 -15.02
CA GLY A 79 -3.34 14.73 -15.27
C GLY A 79 -4.59 14.04 -14.74
N VAL A 80 -4.47 12.99 -13.91
CA VAL A 80 -5.62 12.35 -13.28
C VAL A 80 -6.18 13.27 -12.18
N ALA A 81 -7.52 13.36 -12.09
CA ALA A 81 -8.17 14.21 -11.10
C ALA A 81 -7.87 13.73 -9.66
N VAL A 82 -7.48 14.66 -8.79
CA VAL A 82 -7.08 14.36 -7.39
C VAL A 82 -8.15 13.57 -6.61
N GLN A 83 -9.43 13.92 -6.79
CA GLN A 83 -10.52 13.20 -6.14
C GLN A 83 -10.63 11.75 -6.67
N GLU A 84 -10.52 11.57 -7.99
CA GLU A 84 -10.54 10.25 -8.62
C GLU A 84 -9.38 9.37 -8.14
N ILE A 85 -8.18 9.95 -8.00
CA ILE A 85 -6.99 9.25 -7.50
C ILE A 85 -7.29 8.59 -6.15
N VAL A 86 -7.76 9.36 -5.16
CA VAL A 86 -7.93 8.85 -3.79
C VAL A 86 -9.20 8.01 -3.62
N GLU A 87 -10.27 8.27 -4.39
CA GLU A 87 -11.55 7.58 -4.20
C GLU A 87 -11.74 6.36 -5.11
N GLN A 88 -11.02 6.30 -6.23
CA GLN A 88 -11.29 5.33 -7.30
C GLN A 88 -10.06 4.59 -7.81
N ARG A 89 -8.85 5.15 -7.72
CA ARG A 89 -7.65 4.53 -8.30
C ARG A 89 -6.70 3.87 -7.31
N LEU A 90 -6.57 4.42 -6.10
CA LEU A 90 -5.63 3.94 -5.10
C LEU A 90 -6.32 3.14 -4.00
N PHE A 91 -5.78 1.96 -3.72
CA PHE A 91 -6.32 1.03 -2.73
C PHE A 91 -5.21 0.55 -1.81
N GLY A 92 -5.41 0.63 -0.51
CA GLY A 92 -4.42 0.25 0.49
C GLY A 92 -4.97 -0.74 1.50
N GLY A 93 -4.25 -1.82 1.75
CA GLY A 93 -4.55 -2.76 2.81
C GLY A 93 -3.52 -2.68 3.92
N GLU A 94 -3.97 -2.69 5.16
CA GLU A 94 -3.08 -2.63 6.33
C GLU A 94 -3.65 -3.46 7.48
N ILE A 95 -2.81 -4.25 8.15
CA ILE A 95 -3.25 -5.11 9.25
C ILE A 95 -3.36 -4.34 10.57
N ASP A 96 -2.54 -3.31 10.78
CA ASP A 96 -2.60 -2.41 11.93
C ASP A 96 -3.64 -1.28 11.71
N PRO A 97 -4.73 -1.23 12.50
CA PRO A 97 -5.74 -0.18 12.38
C PRO A 97 -5.16 1.23 12.53
N GLN A 98 -4.10 1.43 13.32
CA GLN A 98 -3.51 2.76 13.53
C GLN A 98 -2.74 3.22 12.28
N ALA A 99 -1.89 2.36 11.72
CA ALA A 99 -1.21 2.63 10.46
C ALA A 99 -2.21 2.86 9.32
N GLY A 100 -3.27 2.04 9.22
CA GLY A 100 -4.32 2.21 8.22
C GLY A 100 -5.07 3.55 8.35
N ALA A 101 -5.37 4.00 9.58
CA ALA A 101 -5.95 5.33 9.82
C ALA A 101 -5.01 6.46 9.38
N LEU A 102 -3.70 6.33 9.66
CA LEU A 102 -2.70 7.29 9.20
C LEU A 102 -2.58 7.33 7.67
N ALA A 103 -2.68 6.19 6.98
CA ALA A 103 -2.72 6.17 5.52
C ALA A 103 -3.95 6.90 4.97
N GLN A 104 -5.13 6.70 5.57
CA GLN A 104 -6.34 7.44 5.20
C GLN A 104 -6.16 8.95 5.38
N ASP A 105 -5.66 9.36 6.54
CA ASP A 105 -5.46 10.77 6.85
C ASP A 105 -4.40 11.42 5.95
N SER A 106 -3.35 10.68 5.62
CA SER A 106 -2.27 11.13 4.74
C SER A 106 -2.75 11.35 3.30
N LEU A 107 -3.51 10.40 2.73
CA LEU A 107 -4.10 10.58 1.40
C LEU A 107 -5.14 11.69 1.37
N ARG A 108 -5.93 11.85 2.44
CA ARG A 108 -6.89 12.94 2.56
C ARG A 108 -6.19 14.29 2.60
N ALA A 109 -5.16 14.43 3.43
CA ALA A 109 -4.36 15.65 3.53
C ALA A 109 -3.66 15.98 2.20
N TRP A 110 -3.09 14.97 1.53
CA TRP A 110 -2.47 15.12 0.20
C TRP A 110 -3.45 15.68 -0.83
N ALA A 111 -4.70 15.22 -0.82
CA ALA A 111 -5.73 15.68 -1.73
C ALA A 111 -6.25 17.07 -1.34
N GLU A 112 -6.59 17.31 -0.07
CA GLU A 112 -7.07 18.62 0.43
C GLU A 112 -6.07 19.75 0.14
N GLN A 113 -4.76 19.47 0.17
CA GLN A 113 -3.72 20.45 -0.19
C GLN A 113 -3.72 20.83 -1.66
N ARG A 114 -4.19 19.96 -2.57
CA ARG A 114 -4.17 20.18 -4.02
C ARG A 114 -5.45 20.81 -4.55
N ILE A 115 -6.60 20.34 -4.08
CA ILE A 115 -7.92 20.82 -4.55
C ILE A 115 -8.61 21.77 -3.58
N GLY A 116 -7.98 22.04 -2.43
CA GLY A 116 -8.57 22.82 -1.36
C GLY A 116 -9.57 22.00 -0.55
N ARG A 117 -9.82 22.44 0.68
CA ARG A 117 -10.84 21.83 1.53
C ARG A 117 -12.21 22.39 1.19
N VAL A 118 -13.10 21.55 0.66
CA VAL A 118 -14.49 21.93 0.41
C VAL A 118 -15.31 21.58 1.65
N ALA A 119 -15.88 22.59 2.30
CA ALA A 119 -16.73 22.39 3.47
C ALA A 119 -17.89 21.42 3.16
N GLY A 120 -18.02 20.36 3.95
CA GLY A 120 -19.04 19.32 3.77
C GLY A 120 -18.67 18.21 2.77
N SER A 121 -17.61 18.35 1.98
CA SER A 121 -17.06 17.25 1.20
C SER A 121 -16.19 16.37 2.09
N ARG A 122 -16.38 15.05 2.03
CA ARG A 122 -15.51 14.08 2.69
C ARG A 122 -14.87 13.20 1.62
N LEU A 123 -13.60 13.48 1.33
CA LEU A 123 -12.79 12.59 0.53
C LEU A 123 -12.66 11.24 1.24
N CYS A 124 -12.90 10.17 0.50
CA CYS A 124 -12.90 8.80 1.00
C CYS A 124 -11.78 7.95 0.38
N PRO A 125 -10.53 8.08 0.87
CA PRO A 125 -9.44 7.16 0.52
C PRO A 125 -9.83 5.69 0.74
N GLN A 126 -9.50 4.82 -0.21
CA GLN A 126 -9.87 3.39 -0.18
C GLN A 126 -8.85 2.55 0.61
N ILE A 127 -8.73 2.83 1.92
CA ILE A 127 -7.90 2.02 2.82
C ILE A 127 -8.76 1.06 3.63
N ALA A 128 -8.42 -0.23 3.58
CA ALA A 128 -9.08 -1.29 4.33
C ALA A 128 -8.15 -1.85 5.42
N VAL A 129 -8.70 -2.09 6.61
CA VAL A 129 -7.96 -2.72 7.71
C VAL A 129 -8.22 -4.21 7.70
N GLY A 130 -7.17 -5.03 7.61
CA GLY A 130 -7.26 -6.48 7.61
C GLY A 130 -6.04 -7.18 7.04
N ASP A 131 -6.03 -8.52 7.16
CA ASP A 131 -4.97 -9.37 6.60
C ASP A 131 -5.22 -9.62 5.09
N MET A 132 -4.55 -8.82 4.26
CA MET A 132 -4.68 -8.87 2.80
C MET A 132 -4.13 -10.16 2.18
N LEU A 133 -3.27 -10.90 2.91
CA LEU A 133 -2.79 -12.19 2.44
C LEU A 133 -3.90 -13.23 2.43
N LEU A 134 -4.81 -13.13 3.41
CA LEU A 134 -5.84 -14.15 3.63
C LEU A 134 -7.19 -13.77 3.02
N ARG A 135 -7.52 -12.48 2.96
CA ARG A 135 -8.86 -12.02 2.57
C ARG A 135 -8.80 -10.73 1.77
N THR A 136 -9.55 -10.69 0.68
CA THR A 136 -9.89 -9.44 0.00
C THR A 136 -10.94 -8.68 0.83
N PRO A 137 -10.76 -7.38 1.11
CA PRO A 137 -11.76 -6.58 1.80
C PRO A 137 -13.10 -6.55 1.05
N GLU A 138 -14.22 -6.63 1.78
CA GLU A 138 -15.56 -6.56 1.18
C GLU A 138 -15.77 -5.26 0.39
N SER A 139 -15.20 -4.15 0.86
CA SER A 139 -15.24 -2.85 0.17
C SER A 139 -14.54 -2.85 -1.19
N TRP A 140 -13.70 -3.85 -1.48
CA TRP A 140 -12.97 -3.96 -2.75
C TRP A 140 -13.63 -4.92 -3.73
N VAL A 141 -14.64 -5.67 -3.29
CA VAL A 141 -15.35 -6.63 -4.14
C VAL A 141 -15.97 -5.89 -5.34
N GLY A 142 -15.63 -6.33 -6.54
CA GLY A 142 -16.10 -5.73 -7.80
C GLY A 142 -15.43 -4.41 -8.20
N ARG A 143 -14.49 -3.88 -7.41
CA ARG A 143 -13.74 -2.66 -7.74
C ARG A 143 -12.72 -2.89 -8.85
N SER A 144 -12.06 -4.06 -8.83
CA SER A 144 -11.05 -4.44 -9.80
C SER A 144 -11.33 -5.84 -10.39
N PRO A 145 -12.37 -5.98 -11.25
CA PRO A 145 -12.81 -7.30 -11.74
C PRO A 145 -11.79 -7.98 -12.67
N LYS A 146 -10.86 -7.22 -13.24
CA LYS A 146 -9.79 -7.72 -14.12
C LYS A 146 -8.46 -7.89 -13.39
N GLY A 147 -8.39 -7.57 -12.09
CA GLY A 147 -7.13 -7.43 -11.36
C GLY A 147 -6.55 -6.02 -11.46
N TRP A 148 -5.51 -5.76 -10.66
CA TRP A 148 -4.88 -4.45 -10.52
C TRP A 148 -3.87 -4.22 -11.65
N ASP A 149 -3.84 -3.01 -12.24
CA ASP A 149 -2.79 -2.66 -13.21
C ASP A 149 -1.41 -2.65 -12.56
N LEU A 150 -1.36 -2.24 -11.29
CA LEU A 150 -0.14 -2.11 -10.53
C LEU A 150 -0.36 -2.55 -9.08
N VAL A 151 0.45 -3.48 -8.59
CA VAL A 151 0.53 -3.84 -7.18
C VAL A 151 1.89 -3.42 -6.65
N ILE A 152 1.94 -2.42 -5.77
CA ILE A 152 3.17 -1.90 -5.15
C ILE A 152 3.19 -2.22 -3.66
N GLY A 153 4.34 -2.02 -3.00
CA GLY A 153 4.40 -2.02 -1.54
C GLY A 153 5.76 -2.42 -1.00
N ASN A 154 5.86 -2.40 0.32
CA ASN A 154 7.00 -2.95 1.04
C ASN A 154 6.47 -3.94 2.09
N PRO A 155 6.33 -5.23 1.74
CA PRO A 155 5.77 -6.20 2.66
C PRO A 155 6.72 -6.46 3.85
N PRO A 156 6.21 -6.95 4.99
CA PRO A 156 7.02 -7.17 6.17
C PRO A 156 8.06 -8.29 5.97
N PHE A 157 9.34 -7.98 6.23
CA PHE A 157 10.46 -8.92 6.19
C PHE A 157 10.67 -9.58 7.56
N LEU A 158 9.73 -10.42 7.99
CA LEU A 158 9.91 -11.21 9.22
C LEU A 158 10.79 -12.43 8.94
N SER A 159 11.99 -12.46 9.53
CA SER A 159 12.83 -13.65 9.55
C SER A 159 12.14 -14.76 10.36
N GLN A 160 12.03 -15.96 9.79
CA GLN A 160 11.40 -17.12 10.44
C GLN A 160 12.04 -17.52 11.79
N LEU A 161 13.23 -17.00 12.12
CA LEU A 161 13.93 -17.23 13.39
C LEU A 161 13.44 -16.36 14.56
N ALA A 162 12.57 -15.37 14.34
CA ALA A 162 11.89 -14.68 15.43
C ALA A 162 10.82 -15.62 16.01
N THR A 163 11.14 -16.25 17.15
CA THR A 163 10.38 -17.25 17.91
C THR A 163 8.93 -16.89 18.27
N ARG A 164 8.42 -15.73 17.84
CA ARG A 164 7.05 -15.23 18.05
C ARG A 164 6.09 -15.42 16.88
N THR A 165 6.58 -15.83 15.70
CA THR A 165 5.72 -16.06 14.51
C THR A 165 5.91 -17.45 13.93
N SER A 166 5.78 -18.50 14.74
CA SER A 166 5.22 -19.72 14.16
C SER A 166 3.85 -19.31 13.62
N ARG A 167 3.69 -19.19 12.28
CA ARG A 167 2.38 -18.98 11.67
C ARG A 167 1.42 -19.96 12.34
N SER A 168 0.31 -19.45 12.88
CA SER A 168 -0.68 -20.32 13.52
C SER A 168 -1.07 -21.43 12.53
N SER A 169 -1.49 -22.59 13.03
CA SER A 169 -1.95 -23.67 12.15
C SER A 169 -3.00 -23.17 11.16
N ALA A 170 -3.87 -22.25 11.58
CA ALA A 170 -4.87 -21.60 10.74
C ALA A 170 -4.25 -20.76 9.60
N VAL A 171 -3.24 -19.93 9.86
CA VAL A 171 -2.56 -19.15 8.82
C VAL A 171 -1.81 -20.07 7.85
N ARG A 172 -1.13 -21.11 8.36
CA ARG A 172 -0.48 -22.11 7.49
C ARG A 172 -1.47 -22.83 6.59
N GLN A 173 -2.61 -23.23 7.15
CA GLN A 173 -3.67 -23.89 6.39
C GLN A 173 -4.28 -22.97 5.34
N ALA A 174 -4.55 -21.70 5.68
CA ALA A 174 -5.09 -20.74 4.73
C ALA A 174 -4.10 -20.42 3.59
N VAL A 175 -2.81 -20.28 3.92
CA VAL A 175 -1.73 -20.13 2.93
C VAL A 175 -1.63 -21.37 2.04
N GLN A 176 -1.70 -22.57 2.61
CA GLN A 176 -1.66 -23.81 1.84
C GLN A 176 -2.90 -23.99 0.95
N GLN A 177 -4.07 -23.58 1.43
CA GLN A 177 -5.30 -23.58 0.64
C GLN A 177 -5.25 -22.58 -0.52
N ARG A 178 -4.62 -21.42 -0.31
CA ARG A 178 -4.53 -20.35 -1.32
C ARG A 178 -3.45 -20.62 -2.38
N PHE A 179 -2.26 -21.02 -1.95
CA PHE A 179 -1.07 -21.07 -2.80
C PHE A 179 -0.50 -22.48 -2.99
N GLY A 180 -1.07 -23.50 -2.34
CA GLY A 180 -0.57 -24.87 -2.38
C GLY A 180 0.59 -25.13 -1.41
N GLU A 181 1.38 -26.18 -1.67
CA GLU A 181 2.55 -26.49 -0.84
C GLU A 181 3.64 -25.43 -1.02
N ILE A 182 3.85 -24.63 0.01
CA ILE A 182 4.93 -23.64 0.05
C ILE A 182 6.10 -24.21 0.85
N GLY A 183 7.30 -24.12 0.27
CA GLY A 183 8.53 -24.57 0.92
C GLY A 183 8.74 -23.91 2.28
N VAL A 184 9.38 -24.66 3.19
CA VAL A 184 9.60 -24.25 4.59
C VAL A 184 10.37 -22.93 4.75
N TYR A 185 11.03 -22.45 3.71
CA TYR A 185 11.82 -21.21 3.70
C TYR A 185 11.06 -19.96 3.23
N ALA A 186 9.78 -20.05 2.86
CA ALA A 186 9.02 -18.87 2.46
C ALA A 186 8.70 -17.95 3.65
N ASP A 187 9.28 -16.75 3.63
CA ASP A 187 9.01 -15.68 4.59
C ASP A 187 7.70 -14.94 4.26
N SER A 188 7.36 -13.89 5.01
CA SER A 188 6.11 -13.14 4.77
C SER A 188 6.16 -12.32 3.49
N ALA A 189 7.30 -11.72 3.15
CA ALA A 189 7.48 -10.98 1.92
C ALA A 189 7.23 -11.85 0.68
N SER A 190 7.73 -13.09 0.68
CA SER A 190 7.50 -14.05 -0.41
C SER A 190 6.01 -14.40 -0.59
N LEU A 191 5.25 -14.52 0.51
CA LEU A 191 3.81 -14.78 0.43
C LEU A 191 3.04 -13.58 -0.12
N PHE A 192 3.42 -12.36 0.28
CA PHE A 192 2.83 -11.15 -0.28
C PHE A 192 3.17 -10.97 -1.75
N LEU A 193 4.37 -11.37 -2.19
CA LEU A 193 4.71 -11.38 -3.62
C LEU A 193 3.81 -12.36 -4.40
N LEU A 194 3.60 -13.58 -3.90
CA LEU A 194 2.66 -14.52 -4.52
C LEU A 194 1.23 -13.95 -4.55
N GLY A 195 0.79 -13.34 -3.44
CA GLY A 195 -0.50 -12.66 -3.38
C GLY A 195 -0.63 -11.52 -4.38
N ALA A 196 0.43 -10.74 -4.58
CA ALA A 196 0.47 -9.65 -5.55
C ALA A 196 0.38 -10.17 -7.00
N LEU A 197 1.03 -11.29 -7.31
CA LEU A 197 0.93 -11.95 -8.61
C LEU A 197 -0.46 -12.53 -8.89
N ASP A 198 -1.20 -12.97 -7.87
CA ASP A 198 -2.60 -13.38 -8.01
C ASP A 198 -3.55 -12.18 -8.20
N MET A 199 -3.14 -11.01 -7.72
CA MET A 199 -3.94 -9.78 -7.69
C MET A 199 -3.80 -8.99 -8.99
N VAL A 200 -2.59 -8.94 -9.55
CA VAL A 200 -2.29 -8.16 -10.75
C VAL A 200 -3.05 -8.68 -11.98
N CYS A 201 -3.51 -7.79 -12.85
CA CYS A 201 -4.14 -8.17 -14.11
C CYS A 201 -3.12 -8.72 -15.11
N GLU A 202 -3.61 -9.35 -16.18
CA GLU A 202 -2.76 -9.70 -17.31
C GLU A 202 -2.14 -8.44 -17.93
N GLY A 203 -0.80 -8.41 -18.04
CA GLY A 203 -0.05 -7.25 -18.52
C GLY A 203 0.21 -6.18 -17.46
N GLY A 204 -0.27 -6.35 -16.23
CA GLY A 204 0.03 -5.46 -15.11
C GLY A 204 1.43 -5.70 -14.52
N VAL A 205 1.80 -4.86 -13.55
CA VAL A 205 3.13 -4.85 -12.93
C VAL A 205 3.03 -5.07 -11.41
N VAL A 206 4.00 -5.78 -10.85
CA VAL A 206 4.24 -5.95 -9.41
C VAL A 206 5.63 -5.42 -9.07
#